data_AF-A0AA39F6N9-F1
#
_entry.id   AF-A0AA39F6N9-F1
#
_cell.length_a   1.000
_cell.length_b   1.000
_cell.length_c   1.000
_cell.angle_alpha   90.00
_cell.angle_beta   90.00
_cell.angle_gamma   90.00
#
_symmetry.space_group_name_H-M   'P 1'
#
loop_
_entity.id
_entity.type
_entity.pdbx_description
1 polymer ?
#
loop_
_entity_poly.entity_id
_entity_poly.type
_entity_poly.pdbx_seq_one_letter_code
_entity_poly.pdbx_strand_id
1 'polypeptide(L)'
;MATLATLHVFRRISLNRFVTPLTVFIPRHFHNNNYQHQLFNNNKNLINKMSYTTIERGAPNTTDFRIFFKNDDIPISPMHDIPLFADETNKILHMVVEIPRWTNAKMEITLNETLNPIKQDVKKGKIRFVANCFPHHGYIWNYGALPQTWENPEVLDEATGFKGDNDPIDVLEIGYRVAKRGEVLKVKVLGTVALIDEGETDWKIIVIDVNDPLADQMNDIADVEKHYPGLLKATIEWFKIYKIPDGKPENQFAFNGEAKPREFALHIVDEVHQHWKNLVTRESETAGISCANVTVENSPFKIDASVAEEAINKSPEPAEPHDVDAIGGSHGDDNMRRLLCKVFLLTALFAVITGSNGKRKFDGDFEFAEEDDTRIMKVGDKKRWIHDPNSELCRPLNCKKKELCLLEDTFTAVCVSKKELHKSGDIVIPKSRAMQQQRRMRTDTSVDNEDDDAFFDSEDDDEDQDESTCQQCPVVKPNFLCGSDNRTYSSPCRLEYHNCIHHISVHIACKGFCPCKGLSDLRLHTKKIPQQRLQKNLLGKSGRNRDITLTPRDFNYDNHHYQYLKYSKRTK
;
A
#
# COMPACT_ATOMS: atom_id res chain seq x y z
N MET A 1 65.76 31.25 -32.89
CA MET A 1 66.40 30.41 -33.94
C MET A 1 65.27 29.60 -34.57
N ALA A 2 64.99 29.75 -35.87
CA ALA A 2 65.60 29.00 -36.98
C ALA A 2 65.21 27.49 -36.94
N THR A 3 64.64 26.86 -37.98
CA THR A 3 64.37 27.33 -39.37
C THR A 3 63.25 26.53 -40.07
N LEU A 4 62.90 26.95 -41.31
CA LEU A 4 61.98 26.38 -42.33
C LEU A 4 62.07 24.84 -42.53
N ALA A 5 61.18 24.12 -43.26
CA ALA A 5 60.17 24.41 -44.32
C ALA A 5 59.07 23.31 -44.30
N THR A 6 57.76 23.46 -44.61
CA THR A 6 57.01 23.94 -45.82
C THR A 6 57.20 23.08 -47.09
N LEU A 7 56.18 22.68 -47.88
CA LEU A 7 54.73 22.98 -47.90
C LEU A 7 53.88 21.86 -48.62
N HIS A 8 52.63 22.18 -48.98
CA HIS A 8 51.56 21.39 -49.64
C HIS A 8 51.93 20.83 -51.04
N VAL A 9 51.10 20.08 -51.80
CA VAL A 9 49.75 20.41 -52.35
C VAL A 9 49.20 19.19 -53.16
N PHE A 10 47.91 18.98 -53.57
CA PHE A 10 46.69 19.79 -53.58
C PHE A 10 45.34 18.98 -53.58
N ARG A 11 44.37 19.38 -54.43
CA ARG A 11 42.96 18.96 -54.65
C ARG A 11 42.82 17.65 -55.48
N ARG A 12 41.81 16.78 -55.25
CA ARG A 12 40.35 16.86 -55.57
C ARG A 12 40.01 16.98 -57.07
N ILE A 13 39.24 16.02 -57.60
CA ILE A 13 38.03 16.19 -58.45
C ILE A 13 37.31 14.82 -58.59
N SER A 14 36.05 14.81 -59.02
CA SER A 14 35.11 13.67 -59.01
C SER A 14 34.37 13.51 -60.35
N LEU A 15 33.93 12.28 -60.72
CA LEU A 15 32.56 11.93 -61.17
C LEU A 15 32.46 10.62 -61.98
N ASN A 16 31.26 10.02 -61.96
CA ASN A 16 30.62 9.04 -62.88
C ASN A 16 31.33 7.68 -63.15
N ARG A 17 30.75 6.50 -62.89
CA ARG A 17 29.39 5.91 -63.12
C ARG A 17 29.21 5.30 -64.54
N PHE A 18 29.51 4.00 -64.68
CA PHE A 18 28.86 2.97 -65.51
C PHE A 18 29.31 1.59 -64.93
N VAL A 19 28.49 0.68 -64.38
CA VAL A 19 27.34 -0.10 -64.90
C VAL A 19 27.75 -1.39 -65.65
N THR A 20 27.90 -2.49 -64.87
CA THR A 20 27.49 -3.91 -65.14
C THR A 20 27.94 -4.66 -66.43
N PRO A 21 27.75 -6.00 -66.51
CA PRO A 21 28.05 -7.08 -65.55
C PRO A 21 28.83 -8.25 -66.22
N LEU A 22 29.15 -9.33 -65.48
CA LEU A 22 29.08 -10.72 -65.99
C LEU A 22 29.37 -11.76 -64.88
N THR A 23 28.59 -12.85 -64.85
CA THR A 23 28.73 -13.99 -63.93
C THR A 23 28.98 -15.29 -64.69
N VAL A 24 30.03 -16.05 -64.37
CA VAL A 24 30.21 -17.43 -64.84
C VAL A 24 30.82 -18.34 -63.75
N PHE A 25 29.95 -19.16 -63.16
CA PHE A 25 30.12 -20.57 -62.72
C PHE A 25 31.28 -21.08 -61.83
N ILE A 26 31.00 -22.25 -61.26
CA ILE A 26 31.69 -22.97 -60.17
C ILE A 26 32.17 -24.33 -60.74
N PRO A 27 33.18 -24.97 -60.13
CA PRO A 27 32.92 -26.35 -59.68
C PRO A 27 33.44 -26.65 -58.25
N ARG A 28 32.67 -27.45 -57.51
CA ARG A 28 33.08 -28.12 -56.26
C ARG A 28 33.69 -29.49 -56.59
N HIS A 29 34.47 -30.07 -55.68
CA HIS A 29 34.23 -31.46 -55.26
C HIS A 29 34.73 -31.75 -53.83
N PHE A 30 34.18 -32.82 -53.24
CA PHE A 30 34.29 -33.21 -51.82
C PHE A 30 35.43 -34.22 -51.56
N HIS A 31 36.04 -34.20 -50.36
CA HIS A 31 35.75 -35.25 -49.35
C HIS A 31 36.13 -34.94 -47.89
N ASN A 32 35.55 -35.75 -47.01
CA ASN A 32 35.64 -35.83 -45.53
C ASN A 32 37.00 -36.41 -45.02
N ASN A 33 37.36 -36.47 -43.73
CA ASN A 33 36.64 -36.25 -42.45
C ASN A 33 37.62 -35.98 -41.27
N ASN A 34 37.17 -35.27 -40.21
CA ASN A 34 37.59 -35.33 -38.78
C ASN A 34 39.09 -35.12 -38.40
N TYR A 35 39.50 -34.64 -37.21
CA TYR A 35 38.83 -34.38 -35.92
C TYR A 35 39.46 -33.15 -35.21
N GLN A 36 38.65 -32.32 -34.51
CA GLN A 36 39.03 -31.42 -33.39
C GLN A 36 40.11 -30.31 -33.64
N HIS A 37 40.21 -29.23 -32.84
CA HIS A 37 39.55 -28.85 -31.58
C HIS A 37 39.26 -27.31 -31.56
N GLN A 38 38.20 -26.88 -30.84
CA GLN A 38 37.97 -25.54 -30.26
C GLN A 38 38.24 -24.25 -31.09
N LEU A 39 37.17 -23.51 -31.47
CA LEU A 39 37.07 -22.04 -31.24
C LEU A 39 35.67 -21.44 -31.52
N PHE A 40 34.58 -22.08 -31.09
CA PHE A 40 33.23 -21.48 -31.13
C PHE A 40 32.42 -21.76 -29.86
N ASN A 41 32.26 -20.74 -29.02
CA ASN A 41 31.01 -20.39 -28.33
C ASN A 41 31.22 -19.09 -27.52
N ASN A 42 30.74 -17.96 -28.04
CA ASN A 42 30.73 -16.69 -27.32
C ASN A 42 29.56 -15.77 -27.73
N ASN A 43 28.44 -16.37 -28.18
CA ASN A 43 27.16 -15.67 -28.22
C ASN A 43 26.54 -15.73 -26.82
N LYS A 44 26.95 -14.80 -25.96
CA LYS A 44 26.33 -14.60 -24.66
C LYS A 44 24.89 -14.14 -24.85
N ASN A 45 24.02 -14.69 -24.00
CA ASN A 45 22.61 -14.36 -23.81
C ASN A 45 22.26 -12.92 -24.23
N LEU A 46 21.62 -12.77 -25.38
CA LEU A 46 20.67 -11.68 -25.59
C LEU A 46 19.49 -11.97 -24.66
N ILE A 47 19.58 -11.47 -23.42
CA ILE A 47 18.43 -11.41 -22.51
C ILE A 47 17.42 -10.53 -23.21
N ASN A 48 16.39 -11.13 -23.82
CA ASN A 48 15.39 -10.36 -24.54
C ASN A 48 14.70 -9.45 -23.54
N LYS A 49 14.80 -8.14 -23.76
CA LYS A 49 14.36 -7.13 -22.79
C LYS A 49 12.85 -6.91 -22.95
N MET A 50 12.08 -7.96 -22.66
CA MET A 50 10.63 -8.04 -22.80
C MET A 50 9.97 -6.73 -22.35
N SER A 51 9.44 -5.99 -23.32
CA SER A 51 8.92 -4.66 -23.10
C SER A 51 7.41 -4.69 -22.93
N TYR A 52 6.99 -5.19 -21.77
CA TYR A 52 5.58 -5.24 -21.40
C TYR A 52 4.97 -3.83 -21.42
N THR A 53 3.94 -3.67 -22.24
CA THR A 53 3.21 -2.41 -22.47
C THR A 53 1.72 -2.67 -22.43
N THR A 54 0.95 -1.64 -22.07
CA THR A 54 -0.50 -1.72 -21.92
C THR A 54 -1.23 -0.98 -23.03
N ILE A 55 -2.43 -1.48 -23.37
CA ILE A 55 -3.38 -0.81 -24.24
C ILE A 55 -4.69 -0.63 -23.48
N GLU A 56 -5.04 0.62 -23.20
CA GLU A 56 -6.35 0.96 -22.65
C GLU A 56 -7.43 0.99 -23.76
N ARG A 57 -8.66 0.65 -23.39
CA ARG A 57 -9.87 0.60 -24.23
C ARG A 57 -11.09 0.98 -23.38
N GLY A 58 -12.10 1.58 -23.99
CA GLY A 58 -13.24 2.16 -23.27
C GLY A 58 -12.88 3.42 -22.47
N ALA A 59 -13.81 3.90 -21.65
CA ALA A 59 -13.62 5.03 -20.75
C ALA A 59 -13.25 4.55 -19.32
N PRO A 60 -12.26 5.13 -18.63
CA PRO A 60 -12.07 4.86 -17.21
C PRO A 60 -13.35 5.13 -16.39
N ASN A 61 -13.57 4.33 -15.35
CA ASN A 61 -14.79 4.31 -14.51
C ASN A 61 -16.09 3.84 -15.22
N THR A 62 -15.99 3.08 -16.31
CA THR A 62 -17.14 2.39 -16.93
C THR A 62 -16.98 0.86 -16.88
N THR A 63 -18.06 0.15 -17.20
CA THR A 63 -18.09 -1.32 -17.30
C THR A 63 -17.36 -1.87 -18.52
N ASP A 64 -17.10 -1.02 -19.50
CA ASP A 64 -16.44 -1.28 -20.79
C ASP A 64 -14.94 -0.96 -20.77
N PHE A 65 -14.42 -0.36 -19.69
CA PHE A 65 -12.98 -0.15 -19.52
C PHE A 65 -12.20 -1.47 -19.52
N ARG A 66 -11.15 -1.56 -20.34
CA ARG A 66 -10.25 -2.72 -20.44
C ARG A 66 -8.80 -2.27 -20.59
N ILE A 67 -7.88 -3.02 -19.99
CA ILE A 67 -6.44 -2.87 -20.19
C ILE A 67 -5.89 -4.20 -20.71
N PHE A 68 -5.52 -4.21 -21.98
CA PHE A 68 -4.84 -5.33 -22.64
C PHE A 68 -3.32 -5.18 -22.54
N PHE A 69 -2.60 -6.28 -22.77
CA PHE A 69 -1.15 -6.33 -22.68
C PHE A 69 -0.51 -6.61 -24.05
N LYS A 70 0.70 -6.07 -24.23
CA LYS A 70 1.60 -6.36 -25.35
C LYS A 70 3.00 -6.67 -24.83
N ASN A 71 3.71 -7.55 -25.54
CA ASN A 71 5.14 -7.78 -25.37
C ASN A 71 5.82 -7.61 -26.73
N ASP A 72 6.76 -6.66 -26.83
CA ASP A 72 7.47 -6.31 -28.07
C ASP A 72 6.51 -6.17 -29.28
N ASP A 73 5.46 -5.36 -29.07
CA ASP A 73 4.30 -5.10 -29.93
C ASP A 73 3.30 -6.25 -30.18
N ILE A 74 3.54 -7.49 -29.74
CA ILE A 74 2.60 -8.61 -29.90
C ILE A 74 1.56 -8.62 -28.77
N PRO A 75 0.23 -8.66 -29.04
CA PRO A 75 -0.79 -8.84 -27.99
C PRO A 75 -0.62 -10.15 -27.21
N ILE A 76 -0.84 -10.10 -25.90
CA ILE A 76 -0.64 -11.24 -24.99
C ILE A 76 -1.68 -11.27 -23.87
N SER A 77 -1.94 -12.47 -23.32
CA SER A 77 -2.68 -12.63 -22.05
C SER A 77 -1.77 -12.35 -20.84
N PRO A 78 -2.15 -11.48 -19.88
CA PRO A 78 -1.41 -11.32 -18.64
C PRO A 78 -1.47 -12.56 -17.76
N MET A 79 -2.52 -13.40 -17.88
CA MET A 79 -2.67 -14.62 -17.09
C MET A 79 -1.80 -15.78 -17.61
N HIS A 80 -1.47 -15.81 -18.90
CA HIS A 80 -0.90 -17.00 -19.55
C HIS A 80 0.42 -16.77 -20.29
N ASP A 81 0.62 -15.60 -20.90
CA ASP A 81 1.75 -15.33 -21.80
C ASP A 81 2.92 -14.57 -21.13
N ILE A 82 2.69 -14.00 -19.94
CA ILE A 82 3.77 -13.47 -19.09
C ILE A 82 4.35 -14.65 -18.30
N PRO A 83 5.64 -15.00 -18.42
CA PRO A 83 6.22 -16.11 -17.67
C PRO A 83 6.21 -15.85 -16.17
N LEU A 84 5.86 -16.85 -15.34
CA LEU A 84 5.91 -16.73 -13.87
C LEU A 84 7.28 -16.25 -13.38
N PHE A 85 8.37 -16.83 -13.90
CA PHE A 85 9.73 -16.49 -13.52
C PHE A 85 10.33 -15.38 -14.41
N ALA A 86 10.78 -14.31 -13.76
CA ALA A 86 11.60 -13.26 -14.36
C ALA A 86 13.10 -13.58 -14.33
N ASP A 87 13.51 -14.38 -13.34
CA ASP A 87 14.78 -15.10 -13.23
C ASP A 87 14.55 -16.35 -12.36
N GLU A 88 14.54 -17.53 -12.99
CA GLU A 88 14.29 -18.79 -12.30
C GLU A 88 15.43 -19.21 -11.36
N THR A 89 16.67 -18.78 -11.64
CA THR A 89 17.85 -19.14 -10.83
C THR A 89 17.81 -18.41 -9.49
N ASN A 90 17.46 -17.12 -9.52
CA ASN A 90 17.32 -16.30 -8.31
C ASN A 90 15.90 -16.34 -7.70
N LYS A 91 14.97 -17.10 -8.31
CA LYS A 91 13.54 -17.18 -7.96
C LYS A 91 12.90 -15.78 -7.84
N ILE A 92 13.18 -14.94 -8.84
CA ILE A 92 12.51 -13.65 -9.04
C ILE A 92 11.32 -13.89 -9.97
N LEU A 93 10.15 -13.42 -9.56
CA LEU A 93 8.89 -13.62 -10.27
C LEU A 93 8.50 -12.37 -11.06
N HIS A 94 7.64 -12.53 -12.06
CA HIS A 94 6.84 -11.42 -12.55
C HIS A 94 5.58 -11.27 -11.68
N MET A 95 5.13 -10.03 -11.48
CA MET A 95 3.82 -9.71 -10.89
C MET A 95 3.10 -8.76 -11.85
N VAL A 96 1.81 -8.99 -12.07
CA VAL A 96 0.96 -8.07 -12.83
C VAL A 96 0.21 -7.17 -11.85
N VAL A 97 0.47 -5.86 -11.86
CA VAL A 97 -0.18 -4.92 -10.95
C VAL A 97 -1.57 -4.52 -11.46
N GLU A 98 -2.59 -4.73 -10.64
CA GLU A 98 -3.99 -4.41 -10.97
C GLU A 98 -4.47 -3.14 -10.26
N ILE A 99 -4.13 -3.02 -8.98
CA ILE A 99 -4.63 -1.98 -8.09
C ILE A 99 -3.42 -1.27 -7.44
N PRO A 100 -3.06 -0.07 -7.94
CA PRO A 100 -2.04 0.77 -7.31
C PRO A 100 -2.36 1.10 -5.85
N ARG A 101 -1.32 1.18 -5.02
CA ARG A 101 -1.46 1.54 -3.61
C ARG A 101 -2.20 2.87 -3.42
N TRP A 102 -3.05 2.90 -2.40
CA TRP A 102 -3.94 4.01 -2.04
C TRP A 102 -5.02 4.34 -3.07
N THR A 103 -5.39 3.38 -3.93
CA THR A 103 -6.58 3.46 -4.80
C THR A 103 -7.68 2.50 -4.35
N ASN A 104 -8.93 2.81 -4.74
CA ASN A 104 -10.13 2.09 -4.26
C ASN A 104 -10.81 1.21 -5.32
N ALA A 105 -10.58 1.42 -6.61
CA ALA A 105 -11.24 0.64 -7.67
C ALA A 105 -10.76 -0.82 -7.63
N LYS A 106 -11.66 -1.80 -7.40
CA LYS A 106 -11.29 -3.21 -7.52
C LYS A 106 -11.15 -3.54 -9.00
N MET A 107 -9.92 -3.74 -9.42
CA MET A 107 -9.55 -4.20 -10.76
C MET A 107 -9.04 -5.64 -10.67
N GLU A 108 -9.24 -6.40 -11.73
CA GLU A 108 -8.91 -7.82 -11.82
C GLU A 108 -8.57 -8.21 -13.26
N ILE A 109 -7.60 -9.10 -13.44
CA ILE A 109 -7.37 -9.88 -14.67
C ILE A 109 -8.62 -10.70 -14.93
N THR A 110 -9.31 -10.47 -16.05
CA THR A 110 -10.56 -11.18 -16.26
C THR A 110 -10.35 -12.61 -16.76
N LEU A 111 -10.84 -13.58 -16.00
CA LEU A 111 -10.80 -14.98 -16.44
C LEU A 111 -11.65 -15.26 -17.67
N ASN A 112 -12.79 -14.57 -17.86
CA ASN A 112 -13.82 -14.96 -18.83
C ASN A 112 -13.82 -14.19 -20.17
N GLU A 113 -12.80 -13.38 -20.46
CA GLU A 113 -12.65 -12.67 -21.75
C GLU A 113 -11.30 -13.01 -22.41
N THR A 114 -11.27 -13.10 -23.74
CA THR A 114 -10.06 -13.43 -24.51
C THR A 114 -8.92 -12.43 -24.26
N LEU A 115 -7.69 -12.93 -24.09
CA LEU A 115 -6.50 -12.17 -23.65
C LEU A 115 -6.58 -11.61 -22.21
N ASN A 116 -7.56 -12.04 -21.42
CA ASN A 116 -7.68 -11.78 -19.98
C ASN A 116 -7.36 -10.31 -19.56
N PRO A 117 -7.92 -9.29 -20.24
CA PRO A 117 -7.63 -7.89 -19.90
C PRO A 117 -7.98 -7.54 -18.45
N ILE A 118 -7.24 -6.61 -17.86
CA ILE A 118 -7.63 -6.05 -16.56
C ILE A 118 -8.90 -5.21 -16.75
N LYS A 119 -9.93 -5.48 -15.95
CA LYS A 119 -11.21 -4.74 -15.91
C LYS A 119 -11.62 -4.41 -14.48
N GLN A 120 -12.63 -3.56 -14.30
CA GLN A 120 -13.17 -3.25 -12.97
C GLN A 120 -14.29 -4.25 -12.61
N ASP A 121 -14.26 -4.79 -11.38
CA ASP A 121 -15.30 -5.67 -10.81
C ASP A 121 -16.67 -4.96 -10.85
N VAL A 122 -17.73 -5.67 -11.24
CA VAL A 122 -19.10 -5.12 -11.39
C VAL A 122 -20.08 -5.81 -10.45
N LYS A 123 -20.28 -5.20 -9.27
CA LYS A 123 -21.17 -5.71 -8.21
C LYS A 123 -22.54 -5.05 -8.29
N LYS A 124 -23.60 -5.86 -8.45
CA LYS A 124 -25.01 -5.41 -8.60
C LYS A 124 -25.21 -4.38 -9.73
N GLY A 125 -24.49 -4.54 -10.84
CA GLY A 125 -24.58 -3.64 -12.00
C GLY A 125 -23.91 -2.27 -11.82
N LYS A 126 -23.09 -2.10 -10.79
CA LYS A 126 -22.22 -0.93 -10.60
C LYS A 126 -20.77 -1.36 -10.48
N ILE A 127 -19.85 -0.52 -10.98
CA ILE A 127 -18.42 -0.71 -10.77
C ILE A 127 -18.08 -0.69 -9.26
N ARG A 128 -17.21 -1.61 -8.82
CA ARG A 128 -16.90 -1.84 -7.41
C ARG A 128 -15.72 -0.98 -6.95
N PHE A 129 -15.90 -0.37 -5.79
CA PHE A 129 -14.83 0.30 -5.05
C PHE A 129 -14.75 -0.31 -3.64
N VAL A 130 -13.54 -0.62 -3.18
CA VAL A 130 -13.28 -1.07 -1.80
C VAL A 130 -13.32 0.14 -0.86
N ALA A 131 -13.97 -0.02 0.28
CA ALA A 131 -14.19 1.05 1.26
C ALA A 131 -12.92 1.42 2.05
N ASN A 132 -12.83 2.68 2.46
CA ASN A 132 -11.76 3.17 3.34
C ASN A 132 -12.05 2.77 4.80
N CYS A 133 -11.50 1.63 5.22
CA CYS A 133 -11.59 1.17 6.61
C CYS A 133 -10.48 1.84 7.44
N PHE A 134 -10.83 2.80 8.29
CA PHE A 134 -9.86 3.54 9.11
C PHE A 134 -8.97 2.59 9.95
N PRO A 135 -7.63 2.77 9.99
CA PRO A 135 -6.85 3.91 9.50
C PRO A 135 -6.45 3.88 8.02
N HIS A 136 -6.85 2.86 7.28
CA HIS A 136 -6.42 2.60 5.91
C HIS A 136 -7.12 3.46 4.85
N HIS A 137 -6.46 3.66 3.71
CA HIS A 137 -6.99 4.35 2.53
C HIS A 137 -6.73 3.49 1.30
N GLY A 138 -7.81 3.01 0.68
CA GLY A 138 -7.75 2.04 -0.42
C GLY A 138 -7.00 0.76 -0.03
N TYR A 139 -6.39 0.12 -1.04
CA TYR A 139 -5.40 -0.94 -0.84
C TYR A 139 -4.10 -0.34 -0.29
N ILE A 140 -3.49 -0.98 0.71
CA ILE A 140 -2.28 -0.45 1.39
C ILE A 140 -0.95 -1.01 0.85
N TRP A 141 -1.02 -1.80 -0.22
CA TRP A 141 0.10 -2.29 -1.05
C TRP A 141 -0.17 -1.95 -2.51
N ASN A 142 0.80 -2.16 -3.40
CA ASN A 142 0.42 -2.39 -4.80
C ASN A 142 -0.08 -3.84 -4.88
N TYR A 143 -1.24 -4.05 -5.48
CA TYR A 143 -1.96 -5.33 -5.48
C TYR A 143 -2.16 -5.84 -6.90
N GLY A 144 -2.17 -7.15 -7.06
CA GLY A 144 -2.46 -7.89 -8.29
C GLY A 144 -1.97 -9.33 -8.15
N ALA A 145 -1.81 -10.07 -9.26
CA ALA A 145 -1.55 -11.51 -9.21
C ALA A 145 -0.19 -11.93 -9.81
N LEU A 146 0.22 -13.17 -9.55
CA LEU A 146 1.30 -13.84 -10.29
C LEU A 146 0.74 -14.44 -11.59
N PRO A 147 1.36 -14.18 -12.75
CA PRO A 147 0.93 -14.78 -14.01
C PRO A 147 1.30 -16.27 -14.02
N GLN A 148 0.60 -17.07 -14.83
CA GLN A 148 0.78 -18.53 -14.93
C GLN A 148 0.58 -19.28 -13.60
N THR A 149 -0.39 -18.83 -12.79
CA THR A 149 -0.84 -19.51 -11.57
C THR A 149 -2.36 -19.66 -11.58
N TRP A 150 -2.89 -20.59 -10.78
CA TRP A 150 -4.32 -20.82 -10.62
C TRP A 150 -4.64 -21.56 -9.32
N GLU A 151 -5.50 -20.98 -8.49
CA GLU A 151 -6.04 -21.59 -7.27
C GLU A 151 -7.20 -22.54 -7.62
N ASN A 152 -6.89 -23.80 -7.97
CA ASN A 152 -7.87 -24.74 -8.51
C ASN A 152 -9.02 -25.05 -7.51
N PRO A 153 -10.30 -24.74 -7.83
CA PRO A 153 -11.44 -24.95 -6.95
C PRO A 153 -11.86 -26.42 -6.81
N GLU A 154 -11.30 -27.33 -7.60
CA GLU A 154 -11.53 -28.77 -7.47
C GLU A 154 -10.64 -29.41 -6.38
N VAL A 155 -9.42 -28.88 -6.19
CA VAL A 155 -8.42 -29.36 -5.23
C VAL A 155 -8.74 -28.82 -3.82
N LEU A 156 -8.38 -29.60 -2.79
CA LEU A 156 -8.41 -29.15 -1.39
C LEU A 156 -6.97 -28.85 -0.96
N ASP A 157 -6.71 -27.64 -0.51
CA ASP A 157 -5.42 -27.22 0.02
C ASP A 157 -5.21 -27.81 1.43
N GLU A 158 -4.14 -28.59 1.64
CA GLU A 158 -3.88 -29.29 2.91
C GLU A 158 -3.53 -28.35 4.08
N ALA A 159 -3.05 -27.14 3.78
CA ALA A 159 -2.61 -26.16 4.76
C ALA A 159 -3.76 -25.34 5.38
N THR A 160 -4.85 -25.18 4.62
CA THR A 160 -6.05 -24.40 4.99
C THR A 160 -7.27 -25.28 5.24
N GLY A 161 -7.39 -26.42 4.55
CA GLY A 161 -8.57 -27.30 4.61
C GLY A 161 -9.76 -26.81 3.77
N PHE A 162 -9.54 -25.90 2.83
CA PHE A 162 -10.54 -25.34 1.91
C PHE A 162 -10.11 -25.54 0.44
N LYS A 163 -10.91 -25.02 -0.51
CA LYS A 163 -10.70 -25.13 -1.97
C LYS A 163 -10.28 -23.78 -2.52
N GLY A 164 -9.42 -23.75 -3.54
CA GLY A 164 -9.01 -22.50 -4.19
C GLY A 164 -10.17 -21.67 -4.75
N ASP A 165 -10.00 -20.36 -4.81
CA ASP A 165 -11.02 -19.38 -5.24
C ASP A 165 -11.26 -19.30 -6.77
N ASN A 166 -10.52 -20.10 -7.55
CA ASN A 166 -10.51 -20.17 -9.02
C ASN A 166 -9.78 -19.02 -9.75
N ASP A 167 -9.18 -18.05 -9.05
CA ASP A 167 -8.42 -16.94 -9.61
C ASP A 167 -6.88 -17.25 -9.65
N PRO A 168 -6.03 -16.37 -10.21
CA PRO A 168 -4.58 -16.49 -10.15
C PRO A 168 -4.04 -15.94 -8.81
N ILE A 169 -3.01 -16.58 -8.24
CA ILE A 169 -2.60 -16.34 -6.84
C ILE A 169 -2.19 -14.88 -6.58
N ASP A 170 -2.68 -14.36 -5.47
CA ASP A 170 -2.70 -12.93 -5.18
C ASP A 170 -1.41 -12.41 -4.52
N VAL A 171 -1.09 -11.14 -4.76
CA VAL A 171 0.24 -10.56 -4.47
C VAL A 171 0.15 -9.18 -3.84
N LEU A 172 0.87 -9.02 -2.71
CA LEU A 172 1.01 -7.79 -1.94
C LEU A 172 2.44 -7.25 -2.11
N GLU A 173 2.62 -6.25 -2.96
CA GLU A 173 3.92 -5.62 -3.20
C GLU A 173 4.12 -4.41 -2.26
N ILE A 174 5.13 -4.54 -1.39
CA ILE A 174 5.31 -3.69 -0.19
C ILE A 174 6.31 -2.53 -0.37
N GLY A 175 6.88 -2.35 -1.56
CA GLY A 175 7.93 -1.37 -1.84
C GLY A 175 7.48 0.09 -1.78
N TYR A 176 8.43 1.02 -1.63
CA TYR A 176 8.16 2.45 -1.43
C TYR A 176 7.41 3.10 -2.60
N ARG A 177 7.54 2.52 -3.80
CA ARG A 177 6.97 3.02 -5.05
C ARG A 177 5.47 2.72 -5.13
N VAL A 178 4.68 3.65 -5.63
CA VAL A 178 3.31 3.35 -6.10
C VAL A 178 3.43 2.94 -7.56
N ALA A 179 3.13 1.68 -7.87
CA ALA A 179 3.23 1.12 -9.21
C ALA A 179 2.04 1.55 -10.08
N LYS A 180 2.17 1.44 -11.41
CA LYS A 180 1.04 1.69 -12.32
C LYS A 180 0.16 0.46 -12.49
N ARG A 181 -1.11 0.70 -12.82
CA ARG A 181 -2.02 -0.36 -13.25
C ARG A 181 -1.55 -0.94 -14.59
N GLY A 182 -1.55 -2.27 -14.68
CA GLY A 182 -0.98 -3.04 -15.78
C GLY A 182 0.56 -2.95 -15.87
N GLU A 183 1.25 -2.46 -14.84
CA GLU A 183 2.71 -2.57 -14.77
C GLU A 183 3.11 -4.00 -14.43
N VAL A 184 4.05 -4.56 -15.20
CA VAL A 184 4.61 -5.89 -14.93
C VAL A 184 5.91 -5.73 -14.15
N LEU A 185 5.85 -5.97 -12.84
CA LEU A 185 6.99 -5.83 -11.93
C LEU A 185 7.85 -7.09 -11.93
N LYS A 186 9.10 -6.94 -11.48
CA LYS A 186 9.97 -8.06 -11.10
C LYS A 186 10.09 -8.05 -9.59
N VAL A 187 9.67 -9.13 -8.94
CA VAL A 187 9.47 -9.16 -7.49
C VAL A 187 10.17 -10.34 -6.83
N LYS A 188 10.63 -10.14 -5.60
CA LYS A 188 11.17 -11.19 -4.73
C LYS A 188 10.13 -11.55 -3.67
N VAL A 189 9.79 -12.84 -3.60
CA VAL A 189 8.90 -13.39 -2.55
C VAL A 189 9.58 -13.31 -1.20
N LEU A 190 8.82 -12.89 -0.18
CA LEU A 190 9.25 -12.78 1.22
C LEU A 190 8.44 -13.71 2.15
N GLY A 191 7.18 -14.00 1.81
CA GLY A 191 6.30 -14.87 2.61
C GLY A 191 4.89 -14.94 2.05
N THR A 192 3.94 -15.49 2.81
CA THR A 192 2.52 -15.59 2.43
C THR A 192 1.59 -15.54 3.64
N VAL A 193 0.33 -15.14 3.43
CA VAL A 193 -0.76 -15.20 4.40
C VAL A 193 -1.93 -15.99 3.80
N ALA A 194 -2.45 -16.97 4.54
CA ALA A 194 -3.64 -17.72 4.18
C ALA A 194 -4.91 -16.98 4.61
N LEU A 195 -5.60 -16.30 3.68
CA LEU A 195 -6.95 -15.82 3.89
C LEU A 195 -7.93 -16.97 3.62
N ILE A 196 -9.00 -17.05 4.42
CA ILE A 196 -10.16 -17.88 4.13
C ILE A 196 -11.30 -16.93 3.79
N ASP A 197 -11.60 -16.80 2.50
CA ASP A 197 -12.58 -15.85 2.01
C ASP A 197 -13.90 -16.56 1.72
N GLU A 198 -14.91 -16.34 2.57
CA GLU A 198 -16.28 -16.90 2.47
C GLU A 198 -16.41 -18.44 2.40
N GLY A 199 -15.30 -19.18 2.52
CA GLY A 199 -15.23 -20.65 2.44
C GLY A 199 -14.24 -21.17 1.40
N GLU A 200 -13.58 -20.27 0.69
CA GLU A 200 -12.54 -20.55 -0.31
C GLU A 200 -11.15 -20.19 0.26
N THR A 201 -10.12 -20.92 -0.18
CA THR A 201 -8.70 -20.66 0.06
C THR A 201 -8.28 -19.50 -0.82
N ASP A 202 -7.62 -18.52 -0.20
CA ASP A 202 -7.14 -17.32 -0.86
C ASP A 202 -5.73 -16.98 -0.33
N TRP A 203 -4.69 -17.27 -1.12
CA TRP A 203 -3.30 -17.05 -0.71
C TRP A 203 -2.77 -15.68 -1.10
N LYS A 204 -2.46 -14.84 -0.10
CA LYS A 204 -1.86 -13.52 -0.30
C LYS A 204 -0.33 -13.59 -0.16
N ILE A 205 0.39 -13.74 -1.28
CA ILE A 205 1.85 -13.75 -1.34
C ILE A 205 2.41 -12.35 -1.05
N ILE A 206 3.37 -12.25 -0.14
CA ILE A 206 4.04 -10.98 0.22
C ILE A 206 5.35 -10.88 -0.55
N VAL A 207 5.52 -9.79 -1.31
CA VAL A 207 6.67 -9.58 -2.21
C VAL A 207 7.21 -8.14 -2.14
N ILE A 208 8.40 -7.91 -2.68
CA ILE A 208 8.96 -6.57 -2.90
C ILE A 208 9.56 -6.45 -4.31
N ASP A 209 9.39 -5.29 -4.96
CA ASP A 209 10.06 -4.92 -6.22
C ASP A 209 11.59 -5.05 -6.06
N VAL A 210 12.25 -5.78 -6.97
CA VAL A 210 13.73 -5.94 -6.94
C VAL A 210 14.50 -4.64 -7.16
N ASN A 211 13.81 -3.57 -7.55
CA ASN A 211 14.35 -2.22 -7.71
C ASN A 211 14.12 -1.33 -6.48
N ASP A 212 13.53 -1.86 -5.39
CA ASP A 212 13.35 -1.13 -4.13
C ASP A 212 14.69 -0.97 -3.36
N PRO A 213 15.02 0.20 -2.79
CA PRO A 213 16.23 0.41 -1.99
C PRO A 213 16.41 -0.51 -0.77
N LEU A 214 15.34 -1.16 -0.30
CA LEU A 214 15.39 -2.16 0.78
C LEU A 214 15.33 -3.60 0.27
N ALA A 215 15.21 -3.85 -1.04
CA ALA A 215 15.09 -5.19 -1.62
C ALA A 215 16.25 -6.12 -1.18
N ASP A 216 17.49 -5.65 -1.18
CA ASP A 216 18.67 -6.43 -0.72
C ASP A 216 18.60 -6.82 0.77
N GLN A 217 17.89 -6.02 1.59
CA GLN A 217 17.77 -6.20 3.04
C GLN A 217 16.51 -6.97 3.45
N MET A 218 15.63 -7.28 2.50
CA MET A 218 14.38 -8.02 2.68
C MET A 218 14.53 -9.40 2.04
N ASN A 219 14.72 -10.46 2.81
CA ASN A 219 14.96 -11.81 2.26
C ASN A 219 14.02 -12.90 2.81
N ASP A 220 13.36 -12.65 3.93
CA ASP A 220 12.31 -13.51 4.47
C ASP A 220 11.27 -12.66 5.24
N ILE A 221 10.16 -13.26 5.64
CA ILE A 221 9.01 -12.58 6.28
C ILE A 221 9.39 -11.83 7.57
N ALA A 222 10.43 -12.30 8.27
CA ALA A 222 10.98 -11.66 9.47
C ALA A 222 11.64 -10.29 9.19
N ASP A 223 12.17 -10.06 7.98
CA ASP A 223 12.70 -8.75 7.60
C ASP A 223 11.58 -7.71 7.44
N VAL A 224 10.37 -8.13 7.06
CA VAL A 224 9.22 -7.23 6.87
C VAL A 224 8.84 -6.55 8.19
N GLU A 225 8.71 -7.31 9.29
CA GLU A 225 8.36 -6.72 10.60
C GLU A 225 9.53 -5.92 11.22
N LYS A 226 10.77 -6.27 10.87
CA LYS A 226 12.00 -5.57 11.29
C LYS A 226 12.16 -4.19 10.63
N HIS A 227 11.82 -4.06 9.35
CA HIS A 227 11.97 -2.81 8.58
C HIS A 227 10.66 -2.00 8.45
N TYR A 228 9.52 -2.68 8.42
CA TYR A 228 8.17 -2.10 8.36
C TYR A 228 7.30 -2.60 9.55
N PRO A 229 7.66 -2.28 10.80
CA PRO A 229 6.96 -2.78 11.99
C PRO A 229 5.47 -2.43 11.99
N GLY A 230 4.63 -3.43 12.25
CA GLY A 230 3.18 -3.35 12.21
C GLY A 230 2.56 -3.52 10.82
N LEU A 231 3.34 -3.62 9.73
CA LEU A 231 2.79 -3.80 8.38
C LEU A 231 2.05 -5.13 8.25
N LEU A 232 2.63 -6.23 8.75
CA LEU A 232 1.99 -7.55 8.70
C LEU A 232 0.68 -7.56 9.50
N LYS A 233 0.66 -6.90 10.67
CA LYS A 233 -0.57 -6.73 11.45
C LYS A 233 -1.62 -5.93 10.68
N ALA A 234 -1.23 -4.86 9.99
CA ALA A 234 -2.13 -4.08 9.13
C ALA A 234 -2.64 -4.90 7.93
N THR A 235 -1.89 -5.87 7.43
CA THR A 235 -2.36 -6.85 6.42
C THR A 235 -3.50 -7.69 6.95
N ILE A 236 -3.32 -8.34 8.10
CA ILE A 236 -4.37 -9.17 8.71
C ILE A 236 -5.59 -8.30 9.04
N GLU A 237 -5.40 -7.10 9.60
CA GLU A 237 -6.48 -6.16 9.92
C GLU A 237 -7.26 -5.73 8.67
N TRP A 238 -6.59 -5.34 7.58
CA TRP A 238 -7.24 -4.92 6.34
C TRP A 238 -8.06 -6.06 5.70
N PHE A 239 -7.48 -7.24 5.49
CA PHE A 239 -8.19 -8.38 4.88
C PHE A 239 -9.29 -8.94 5.78
N LYS A 240 -9.21 -8.76 7.11
CA LYS A 240 -10.30 -9.10 8.02
C LYS A 240 -11.52 -8.19 7.88
N ILE A 241 -11.33 -6.89 7.60
CA ILE A 241 -12.39 -5.88 7.71
C ILE A 241 -12.88 -5.28 6.38
N TYR A 242 -12.16 -5.44 5.26
CA TYR A 242 -12.47 -4.72 4.01
C TYR A 242 -13.88 -4.99 3.43
N LYS A 243 -14.47 -6.15 3.75
CA LYS A 243 -15.83 -6.55 3.36
C LYS A 243 -16.93 -6.16 4.35
N ILE A 244 -16.61 -5.68 5.55
CA ILE A 244 -17.61 -5.28 6.57
C ILE A 244 -18.48 -4.10 6.09
N PRO A 245 -17.96 -3.04 5.46
CA PRO A 245 -18.79 -1.96 4.91
C PRO A 245 -19.74 -2.40 3.78
N ASP A 246 -19.44 -3.54 3.14
CA ASP A 246 -20.27 -4.20 2.12
C ASP A 246 -21.39 -5.07 2.73
N GLY A 247 -21.46 -5.17 4.07
CA GLY A 247 -22.46 -5.94 4.81
C GLY A 247 -22.14 -7.44 4.97
N LYS A 248 -20.88 -7.84 4.78
CA LYS A 248 -20.40 -9.21 5.00
C LYS A 248 -19.72 -9.36 6.38
N PRO A 249 -19.59 -10.59 6.92
CA PRO A 249 -18.86 -10.84 8.18
C PRO A 249 -17.36 -10.50 8.07
N GLU A 250 -16.65 -10.62 9.20
CA GLU A 250 -15.19 -10.61 9.21
C GLU A 250 -14.63 -11.86 8.52
N ASN A 251 -13.59 -11.70 7.71
CA ASN A 251 -12.89 -12.84 7.11
C ASN A 251 -12.04 -13.61 8.14
N GLN A 252 -11.76 -14.88 7.83
CA GLN A 252 -10.95 -15.77 8.68
C GLN A 252 -9.59 -16.04 8.04
N PHE A 253 -8.66 -16.62 8.79
CA PHE A 253 -7.31 -16.94 8.32
C PHE A 253 -6.90 -18.31 8.85
N ALA A 254 -6.21 -19.11 8.04
CA ALA A 254 -5.51 -20.28 8.59
C ALA A 254 -4.32 -19.82 9.44
N PHE A 255 -3.76 -20.74 10.24
CA PHE A 255 -2.62 -20.47 11.13
C PHE A 255 -2.82 -19.28 12.09
N ASN A 256 -4.06 -18.95 12.44
CA ASN A 256 -4.43 -17.75 13.21
C ASN A 256 -3.96 -16.41 12.61
N GLY A 257 -3.71 -16.35 11.29
CA GLY A 257 -3.17 -15.16 10.62
C GLY A 257 -1.64 -15.00 10.74
N GLU A 258 -0.92 -16.04 11.12
CA GLU A 258 0.55 -16.04 11.07
C GLU A 258 1.05 -16.05 9.62
N ALA A 259 1.83 -15.04 9.25
CA ALA A 259 2.49 -14.98 7.95
C ALA A 259 3.63 -16.01 7.85
N LYS A 260 3.59 -16.86 6.83
CA LYS A 260 4.55 -17.95 6.61
C LYS A 260 5.79 -17.47 5.84
N PRO A 261 6.97 -18.10 6.08
CA PRO A 261 8.23 -17.67 5.48
C PRO A 261 8.31 -17.91 3.97
N ARG A 262 9.32 -17.30 3.35
CA ARG A 262 9.59 -17.33 1.91
C ARG A 262 9.60 -18.73 1.30
N GLU A 263 10.18 -19.72 1.98
CA GLU A 263 10.27 -21.09 1.49
C GLU A 263 8.88 -21.74 1.35
N PHE A 264 8.01 -21.56 2.35
CA PHE A 264 6.62 -22.02 2.31
C PHE A 264 5.84 -21.30 1.21
N ALA A 265 5.99 -19.98 1.09
CA ALA A 265 5.34 -19.20 0.03
C ALA A 265 5.75 -19.65 -1.39
N LEU A 266 7.03 -19.97 -1.60
CA LEU A 266 7.52 -20.50 -2.88
C LEU A 266 7.01 -21.92 -3.18
N HIS A 267 6.72 -22.73 -2.16
CA HIS A 267 6.10 -24.05 -2.35
C HIS A 267 4.66 -23.92 -2.86
N ILE A 268 3.84 -23.08 -2.21
CA ILE A 268 2.45 -22.80 -2.65
C ILE A 268 2.45 -22.26 -4.09
N VAL A 269 3.35 -21.30 -4.40
CA VAL A 269 3.48 -20.73 -5.75
C VAL A 269 3.84 -21.76 -6.82
N ASP A 270 4.67 -22.77 -6.52
CA ASP A 270 4.96 -23.85 -7.47
C ASP A 270 3.76 -24.80 -7.66
N GLU A 271 2.98 -25.06 -6.60
CA GLU A 271 1.77 -25.89 -6.66
C GLU A 271 0.70 -25.27 -7.56
N VAL A 272 0.30 -24.02 -7.31
CA VAL A 272 -0.67 -23.30 -8.16
C VAL A 272 -0.15 -23.05 -9.58
N HIS A 273 1.16 -23.08 -9.78
CA HIS A 273 1.78 -23.06 -11.11
C HIS A 273 1.68 -24.42 -11.82
N GLN A 274 1.70 -25.56 -11.10
CA GLN A 274 1.36 -26.86 -11.69
C GLN A 274 -0.13 -26.94 -12.02
N HIS A 275 -1.01 -26.44 -11.15
CA HIS A 275 -2.44 -26.33 -11.44
C HIS A 275 -2.71 -25.52 -12.72
N TRP A 276 -2.05 -24.38 -12.89
CA TRP A 276 -2.13 -23.60 -14.14
C TRP A 276 -1.62 -24.36 -15.37
N LYS A 277 -0.53 -25.14 -15.27
CA LYS A 277 -0.05 -25.97 -16.40
C LYS A 277 -1.13 -26.93 -16.86
N ASN A 278 -1.74 -27.65 -15.92
CA ASN A 278 -2.80 -28.63 -16.19
C ASN A 278 -4.03 -27.97 -16.83
N LEU A 279 -4.38 -26.76 -16.41
CA LEU A 279 -5.42 -25.93 -17.02
C LEU A 279 -5.10 -25.62 -18.50
N VAL A 280 -3.89 -25.13 -18.80
CA VAL A 280 -3.53 -24.73 -20.18
C VAL A 280 -3.17 -25.88 -21.10
N THR A 281 -2.95 -27.10 -20.60
CA THR A 281 -2.78 -28.34 -21.40
C THR A 281 -4.08 -29.13 -21.63
N ARG A 282 -5.17 -28.82 -20.90
CA ARG A 282 -6.42 -29.61 -20.79
C ARG A 282 -6.32 -30.91 -20.00
N GLU A 283 -5.45 -30.95 -19.00
CA GLU A 283 -5.41 -32.01 -17.99
C GLU A 283 -6.38 -31.73 -16.81
N SER A 284 -7.01 -30.56 -16.77
CA SER A 284 -8.10 -30.20 -15.86
C SER A 284 -9.27 -29.55 -16.60
N GLU A 285 -10.47 -29.53 -16.00
CA GLU A 285 -11.59 -28.78 -16.57
C GLU A 285 -11.33 -27.27 -16.50
N THR A 286 -11.77 -26.54 -17.53
CA THR A 286 -11.39 -25.12 -17.69
C THR A 286 -12.11 -24.14 -16.74
N ALA A 287 -13.01 -24.60 -15.87
CA ALA A 287 -13.72 -23.78 -14.87
C ALA A 287 -14.37 -22.46 -15.39
N GLY A 288 -14.67 -22.37 -16.70
CA GLY A 288 -15.17 -21.14 -17.35
C GLY A 288 -14.09 -20.12 -17.76
N ILE A 289 -12.81 -20.44 -17.55
CA ILE A 289 -11.65 -19.61 -17.85
C ILE A 289 -11.32 -19.64 -19.35
N SER A 290 -11.10 -18.45 -19.91
CA SER A 290 -10.69 -18.23 -21.30
C SER A 290 -9.18 -18.47 -21.45
N CYS A 291 -8.79 -19.74 -21.62
CA CYS A 291 -7.39 -20.20 -21.69
C CYS A 291 -6.58 -19.68 -22.92
N ALA A 292 -7.10 -18.71 -23.66
CA ALA A 292 -6.58 -18.24 -24.94
C ALA A 292 -5.26 -17.46 -24.79
N ASN A 293 -4.22 -17.94 -25.47
CA ASN A 293 -2.84 -17.47 -25.32
C ASN A 293 -2.14 -17.34 -26.68
N VAL A 294 -1.04 -16.59 -26.76
CA VAL A 294 -0.33 -16.30 -28.02
C VAL A 294 1.09 -16.87 -28.04
N THR A 295 1.72 -17.06 -26.88
CA THR A 295 3.13 -17.41 -26.72
C THR A 295 3.33 -18.83 -26.21
N VAL A 296 2.49 -19.33 -25.30
CA VAL A 296 2.66 -20.64 -24.63
C VAL A 296 2.85 -21.76 -25.65
N GLU A 297 3.90 -22.56 -25.49
CA GLU A 297 4.17 -23.70 -26.37
C GLU A 297 3.32 -24.91 -25.97
N ASN A 298 2.92 -25.72 -26.95
CA ASN A 298 2.10 -26.94 -26.78
C ASN A 298 0.67 -26.75 -26.22
N SER A 299 0.25 -25.54 -25.84
CA SER A 299 -1.15 -25.30 -25.42
C SER A 299 -2.13 -25.48 -26.60
N PRO A 300 -3.19 -26.30 -26.46
CA PRO A 300 -4.25 -26.43 -27.47
C PRO A 300 -5.18 -25.20 -27.56
N PHE A 301 -4.95 -24.17 -26.75
CA PHE A 301 -5.66 -22.89 -26.76
C PHE A 301 -4.88 -21.75 -27.40
N LYS A 302 -3.72 -22.05 -28.01
CA LYS A 302 -2.88 -21.06 -28.68
C LYS A 302 -3.60 -20.46 -29.91
N ILE A 303 -3.64 -19.13 -30.00
CA ILE A 303 -4.23 -18.38 -31.11
C ILE A 303 -3.16 -17.56 -31.85
N ASP A 304 -3.41 -17.28 -33.13
CA ASP A 304 -2.57 -16.37 -33.92
C ASP A 304 -2.66 -14.93 -33.42
N ALA A 305 -1.54 -14.20 -33.48
CA ALA A 305 -1.47 -12.80 -33.05
C ALA A 305 -2.48 -11.88 -33.75
N SER A 306 -2.87 -12.18 -34.99
CA SER A 306 -3.92 -11.43 -35.71
C SER A 306 -5.32 -11.62 -35.11
N VAL A 307 -5.63 -12.80 -34.55
CA VAL A 307 -6.88 -13.05 -33.83
C VAL A 307 -6.88 -12.31 -32.48
N ALA A 308 -5.71 -12.24 -31.84
CA ALA A 308 -5.49 -11.46 -30.64
C ALA A 308 -5.64 -9.93 -30.89
N GLU A 309 -5.12 -9.40 -32.00
CA GLU A 309 -5.37 -8.02 -32.42
C GLU A 309 -6.87 -7.77 -32.71
N GLU A 310 -7.55 -8.70 -33.37
CA GLU A 310 -9.00 -8.59 -33.63
C GLU A 310 -9.82 -8.54 -32.33
N ALA A 311 -9.40 -9.24 -31.28
CA ALA A 311 -10.03 -9.17 -29.95
C ALA A 311 -9.89 -7.76 -29.33
N ILE A 312 -8.69 -7.16 -29.36
CA ILE A 312 -8.44 -5.80 -28.84
C ILE A 312 -9.21 -4.73 -29.65
N ASN A 313 -9.33 -4.94 -30.96
CA ASN A 313 -10.01 -3.99 -31.87
C ASN A 313 -11.55 -4.13 -31.87
N LYS A 314 -12.10 -5.13 -31.17
CA LYS A 314 -13.55 -5.22 -30.86
C LYS A 314 -13.96 -4.42 -29.63
N SER A 315 -13.02 -4.09 -28.75
CA SER A 315 -13.28 -3.22 -27.59
C SER A 315 -13.43 -1.75 -28.02
N PRO A 316 -14.22 -0.93 -27.30
CA PRO A 316 -14.38 0.49 -27.64
C PRO A 316 -13.05 1.26 -27.64
N GLU A 317 -12.96 2.30 -28.47
CA GLU A 317 -11.80 3.20 -28.48
C GLU A 317 -11.58 3.86 -27.09
N PRO A 318 -10.35 4.26 -26.74
CA PRO A 318 -10.08 4.95 -25.48
C PRO A 318 -10.87 6.27 -25.40
N ALA A 319 -11.52 6.49 -24.26
CA ALA A 319 -12.31 7.70 -24.01
C ALA A 319 -11.97 8.32 -22.64
N GLU A 320 -12.34 9.57 -22.44
CA GLU A 320 -12.09 10.30 -21.19
C GLU A 320 -12.80 9.64 -19.98
N PRO A 321 -12.24 9.73 -18.76
CA PRO A 321 -12.85 9.16 -17.56
C PRO A 321 -14.28 9.67 -17.34
N HIS A 322 -15.20 8.75 -17.05
CA HIS A 322 -16.53 9.13 -16.57
C HIS A 322 -16.46 9.59 -15.11
N ASP A 323 -17.27 10.58 -14.76
CA ASP A 323 -17.47 10.99 -13.37
C ASP A 323 -17.99 9.80 -12.54
N VAL A 324 -17.30 9.50 -11.43
CA VAL A 324 -17.79 8.51 -10.47
C VAL A 324 -18.92 9.16 -9.67
N ASP A 325 -20.15 8.65 -9.84
CA ASP A 325 -21.30 8.95 -8.96
C ASP A 325 -20.84 8.91 -7.49
N ALA A 326 -20.81 10.07 -6.84
CA ALA A 326 -20.31 10.19 -5.46
C ALA A 326 -21.08 9.22 -4.55
N ILE A 327 -20.35 8.26 -3.96
CA ILE A 327 -20.91 6.99 -3.44
C ILE A 327 -22.21 7.24 -2.65
N GLY A 328 -23.31 6.76 -3.22
CA GLY A 328 -24.62 7.29 -2.95
C GLY A 328 -25.10 7.11 -1.52
N GLY A 329 -25.00 8.17 -0.72
CA GLY A 329 -26.06 8.48 0.22
C GLY A 329 -27.39 8.43 -0.52
N SER A 330 -28.32 7.60 -0.04
CA SER A 330 -29.42 7.05 -0.85
C SER A 330 -30.22 8.13 -1.57
N HIS A 331 -30.17 8.14 -2.90
CA HIS A 331 -31.09 8.89 -3.76
C HIS A 331 -32.47 8.19 -3.84
N GLY A 332 -33.08 8.10 -2.66
CA GLY A 332 -34.47 7.74 -2.42
C GLY A 332 -35.00 8.66 -1.31
N ASP A 333 -36.32 8.82 -1.26
CA ASP A 333 -37.01 9.42 -0.12
C ASP A 333 -36.80 10.91 0.20
N ASP A 334 -36.22 11.73 -0.69
CA ASP A 334 -36.39 13.20 -0.55
C ASP A 334 -37.86 13.61 -0.74
N ASN A 335 -38.64 12.86 -1.55
CA ASN A 335 -40.10 12.99 -1.61
C ASN A 335 -40.81 12.41 -0.36
N MET A 336 -40.37 11.26 0.17
CA MET A 336 -40.97 10.68 1.38
C MET A 336 -40.73 11.56 2.61
N ARG A 337 -39.52 12.14 2.77
CA ARG A 337 -39.22 13.12 3.81
C ARG A 337 -40.09 14.37 3.68
N ARG A 338 -40.26 14.92 2.46
CA ARG A 338 -41.17 16.06 2.20
C ARG A 338 -42.64 15.71 2.47
N LEU A 339 -43.06 14.47 2.26
CA LEU A 339 -44.41 14.01 2.58
C LEU A 339 -44.60 13.83 4.09
N LEU A 340 -43.68 13.14 4.77
CA LEU A 340 -43.69 12.92 6.21
C LEU A 340 -43.64 14.24 7.01
N CYS A 341 -42.80 15.21 6.62
CA CYS A 341 -42.80 16.53 7.25
C CYS A 341 -44.13 17.28 7.08
N LYS A 342 -44.81 17.15 5.94
CA LYS A 342 -46.15 17.74 5.72
C LYS A 342 -47.22 17.06 6.57
N VAL A 343 -47.17 15.72 6.70
CA VAL A 343 -48.08 14.95 7.56
C VAL A 343 -47.87 15.32 9.04
N PHE A 344 -46.62 15.37 9.52
CA PHE A 344 -46.32 15.76 10.90
C PHE A 344 -46.73 17.20 11.25
N LEU A 345 -46.59 18.15 10.31
CA LEU A 345 -47.08 19.52 10.52
C LEU A 345 -48.61 19.61 10.59
N LEU A 346 -49.33 18.75 9.86
CA LEU A 346 -50.80 18.69 9.92
C LEU A 346 -51.32 17.99 11.19
N THR A 347 -50.68 16.91 11.64
CA THR A 347 -51.08 16.24 12.90
C THR A 347 -50.74 17.06 14.13
N ALA A 348 -49.61 17.78 14.13
CA ALA A 348 -49.23 18.68 15.22
C ALA A 348 -50.22 19.84 15.42
N LEU A 349 -50.87 20.34 14.36
CA LEU A 349 -51.90 21.39 14.47
C LEU A 349 -53.19 20.90 15.14
N PHE A 350 -53.59 19.65 14.94
CA PHE A 350 -54.83 19.09 15.50
C PHE A 350 -54.71 18.68 16.98
N ALA A 351 -53.50 18.33 17.44
CA ALA A 351 -53.26 17.83 18.80
C ALA A 351 -53.43 18.88 19.93
N VAL A 352 -53.62 20.16 19.60
CA VAL A 352 -53.62 21.27 20.57
C VAL A 352 -55.01 21.56 21.17
N ILE A 353 -56.10 21.02 20.60
CA ILE A 353 -57.47 21.48 20.89
C ILE A 353 -58.21 20.64 21.96
N THR A 354 -57.80 19.41 22.27
CA THR A 354 -58.52 18.53 23.22
C THR A 354 -57.62 17.90 24.28
N GLY A 355 -57.60 18.48 25.48
CA GLY A 355 -56.97 17.88 26.66
C GLY A 355 -57.94 17.06 27.52
N SER A 356 -57.45 15.97 28.11
CA SER A 356 -58.16 15.19 29.14
C SER A 356 -57.17 14.36 29.97
N ASN A 357 -57.48 14.13 31.25
CA ASN A 357 -56.67 13.32 32.17
C ASN A 357 -57.07 11.84 32.13
N GLY A 358 -56.09 10.92 32.14
CA GLY A 358 -56.35 9.49 32.27
C GLY A 358 -55.17 8.70 32.85
N LYS A 359 -55.28 8.23 34.09
CA LYS A 359 -54.38 7.22 34.65
C LYS A 359 -54.85 5.81 34.28
N ARG A 360 -53.93 4.95 33.82
CA ARG A 360 -53.95 3.49 34.02
C ARG A 360 -52.54 2.92 33.86
N LYS A 361 -52.25 1.82 34.56
CA LYS A 361 -51.09 0.97 34.31
C LYS A 361 -51.37 0.07 33.10
N PHE A 362 -50.32 -0.31 32.39
CA PHE A 362 -50.21 -1.60 31.73
C PHE A 362 -48.74 -2.04 31.84
N ASP A 363 -48.51 -3.15 32.52
CA ASP A 363 -47.21 -3.85 32.51
C ASP A 363 -47.28 -4.86 31.35
N GLY A 364 -46.20 -5.04 30.58
CA GLY A 364 -46.21 -5.81 29.34
C GLY A 364 -44.86 -5.75 28.63
N ASP A 365 -43.97 -6.66 29.03
CA ASP A 365 -42.62 -6.78 28.50
C ASP A 365 -42.63 -7.18 27.01
N PHE A 366 -41.59 -6.74 26.29
CA PHE A 366 -41.20 -7.33 25.02
C PHE A 366 -39.68 -7.50 25.03
N GLU A 367 -39.26 -8.73 25.30
CA GLU A 367 -37.87 -9.15 25.23
C GLU A 367 -37.40 -9.10 23.77
N PHE A 368 -36.18 -8.63 23.54
CA PHE A 368 -35.40 -9.09 22.40
C PHE A 368 -34.53 -10.24 22.91
N ALA A 369 -34.75 -11.44 22.37
CA ALA A 369 -33.98 -12.61 22.73
C ALA A 369 -32.56 -12.51 22.14
N GLU A 370 -31.56 -12.49 23.02
CA GLU A 370 -30.19 -12.86 22.71
C GLU A 370 -29.97 -14.25 23.35
N GLU A 371 -30.07 -15.31 22.54
CA GLU A 371 -29.41 -16.59 22.78
C GLU A 371 -28.21 -16.61 21.81
N ASP A 372 -26.97 -16.60 22.29
CA ASP A 372 -26.21 -17.73 22.86
C ASP A 372 -25.92 -18.84 21.83
N ASP A 373 -24.70 -19.38 21.70
CA ASP A 373 -23.44 -19.16 22.44
C ASP A 373 -22.24 -19.51 21.52
N THR A 374 -21.01 -19.13 21.90
CA THR A 374 -19.83 -20.02 21.98
C THR A 374 -18.56 -19.27 22.39
N ARG A 375 -18.53 -18.70 23.61
CA ARG A 375 -17.27 -18.44 24.32
C ARG A 375 -17.34 -18.92 25.76
N ILE A 376 -16.75 -20.10 25.99
CA ILE A 376 -16.68 -20.77 27.30
C ILE A 376 -15.82 -19.96 28.27
N MET A 377 -16.41 -18.94 28.90
CA MET A 377 -15.86 -18.24 30.05
C MET A 377 -16.29 -18.97 31.33
N LYS A 378 -15.32 -19.40 32.14
CA LYS A 378 -15.60 -20.10 33.39
C LYS A 378 -16.21 -19.13 34.41
N VAL A 379 -17.37 -19.48 34.95
CA VAL A 379 -18.05 -18.70 36.00
C VAL A 379 -17.20 -18.71 37.28
N GLY A 380 -16.54 -17.60 37.59
CA GLY A 380 -15.83 -17.42 38.87
C GLY A 380 -14.69 -16.38 38.88
N ASP A 381 -14.13 -16.01 37.73
CA ASP A 381 -12.94 -15.16 37.67
C ASP A 381 -13.20 -13.69 38.00
N LYS A 382 -12.96 -13.33 39.26
CA LYS A 382 -13.05 -11.96 39.79
C LYS A 382 -11.98 -11.06 39.15
N LYS A 383 -12.39 -9.92 38.60
CA LYS A 383 -11.47 -8.99 37.95
C LYS A 383 -10.54 -8.37 38.99
N ARG A 384 -9.26 -8.21 38.62
CA ARG A 384 -8.25 -7.57 39.46
C ARG A 384 -8.03 -6.15 38.97
N TRP A 385 -8.05 -5.19 39.88
CA TRP A 385 -7.92 -3.77 39.59
C TRP A 385 -6.76 -3.18 40.39
N ILE A 386 -5.92 -2.36 39.77
CA ILE A 386 -4.83 -1.67 40.47
C ILE A 386 -5.31 -0.27 40.86
N HIS A 387 -5.22 0.07 42.16
CA HIS A 387 -5.55 1.40 42.65
C HIS A 387 -4.28 2.21 42.91
N ASP A 388 -4.10 3.29 42.14
CA ASP A 388 -3.05 4.29 42.29
C ASP A 388 -3.65 5.71 42.21
N PRO A 389 -3.89 6.38 43.35
CA PRO A 389 -4.40 7.76 43.38
C PRO A 389 -3.51 8.79 42.68
N ASN A 390 -2.21 8.49 42.49
CA ASN A 390 -1.24 9.45 41.97
C ASN A 390 -0.96 9.26 40.47
N SER A 391 -1.52 8.20 39.86
CA SER A 391 -1.33 7.86 38.45
C SER A 391 -1.75 9.00 37.52
N GLU A 392 -0.90 9.29 36.52
CA GLU A 392 -1.14 10.38 35.58
C GLU A 392 -2.38 10.15 34.71
N LEU A 393 -2.74 8.89 34.48
CA LEU A 393 -3.97 8.48 33.79
C LEU A 393 -5.25 8.83 34.58
N CYS A 394 -5.17 8.85 35.92
CA CYS A 394 -6.30 9.16 36.78
C CYS A 394 -6.53 10.67 36.97
N ARG A 395 -5.51 11.51 36.78
CA ARG A 395 -5.60 12.97 36.90
C ARG A 395 -6.60 13.61 35.91
N PRO A 396 -6.64 13.28 34.60
CA PRO A 396 -7.60 13.86 33.67
C PRO A 396 -9.02 13.28 33.76
N LEU A 397 -9.19 12.07 34.30
CA LEU A 397 -10.48 11.35 34.30
C LEU A 397 -11.55 11.96 35.22
N ASN A 398 -11.13 12.70 36.25
CA ASN A 398 -12.01 13.56 37.07
C ASN A 398 -13.30 12.85 37.58
N CYS A 399 -13.17 11.60 38.05
CA CYS A 399 -14.27 10.73 38.45
C CYS A 399 -15.20 11.37 39.51
N LYS A 400 -16.49 11.01 39.52
CA LYS A 400 -17.47 11.61 40.46
C LYS A 400 -17.19 11.13 41.89
N LYS A 401 -17.69 11.89 42.90
CA LYS A 401 -17.48 11.63 44.35
C LYS A 401 -17.92 10.23 44.87
N LYS A 402 -18.55 9.38 44.06
CA LYS A 402 -18.97 8.00 44.39
C LYS A 402 -18.30 6.92 43.51
N GLU A 403 -17.40 7.34 42.64
CA GLU A 403 -16.57 6.50 41.77
C GLU A 403 -15.13 6.42 42.31
N LEU A 404 -14.35 5.48 41.79
CA LEU A 404 -12.91 5.32 42.00
C LEU A 404 -12.25 5.26 40.63
N CYS A 405 -11.10 5.93 40.45
CA CYS A 405 -10.24 5.61 39.33
C CYS A 405 -9.51 4.28 39.64
N LEU A 406 -9.66 3.31 38.76
CA LEU A 406 -9.00 2.01 38.83
C LEU A 406 -8.26 1.77 37.51
N LEU A 407 -7.04 1.26 37.60
CA LEU A 407 -6.22 0.87 36.47
C LEU A 407 -6.51 -0.59 36.14
N GLU A 408 -6.75 -0.88 34.86
CA GLU A 408 -6.87 -2.24 34.33
C GLU A 408 -5.50 -2.79 33.91
N ASP A 409 -4.69 -1.93 33.28
CA ASP A 409 -3.32 -2.19 32.85
C ASP A 409 -2.44 -0.93 33.06
N THR A 410 -1.28 -0.84 32.42
CA THR A 410 -0.34 0.30 32.54
C THR A 410 -0.74 1.57 31.77
N PHE A 411 -1.77 1.50 30.93
CA PHE A 411 -2.23 2.55 30.01
C PHE A 411 -3.74 2.84 30.14
N THR A 412 -4.53 1.87 30.59
CA THR A 412 -5.99 1.96 30.71
C THR A 412 -6.45 2.27 32.14
N ALA A 413 -7.22 3.35 32.29
CA ALA A 413 -7.80 3.80 33.55
C ALA A 413 -9.31 4.05 33.43
N VAL A 414 -10.09 3.60 34.42
CA VAL A 414 -11.56 3.59 34.38
C VAL A 414 -12.15 4.13 35.68
N CYS A 415 -13.19 4.98 35.58
CA CYS A 415 -13.99 5.44 36.74
C CYS A 415 -15.08 4.40 37.10
N VAL A 416 -14.79 3.48 38.02
CA VAL A 416 -15.73 2.42 38.47
C VAL A 416 -16.55 2.89 39.68
N SER A 417 -17.84 2.59 39.74
CA SER A 417 -18.67 3.03 40.87
C SER A 417 -18.48 2.16 42.12
N LYS A 418 -18.40 2.77 43.32
CA LYS A 418 -18.15 2.02 44.56
C LYS A 418 -19.24 0.99 44.88
N LYS A 419 -20.48 1.23 44.46
CA LYS A 419 -21.62 0.31 44.67
C LYS A 419 -21.51 -0.95 43.81
N GLU A 420 -20.93 -0.83 42.63
CA GLU A 420 -20.80 -1.86 41.60
C GLU A 420 -19.62 -2.78 41.90
N LEU A 421 -18.48 -2.22 42.30
CA LEU A 421 -17.34 -2.97 42.83
C LEU A 421 -17.73 -3.85 44.05
N HIS A 422 -18.59 -3.33 44.93
CA HIS A 422 -19.16 -4.08 46.05
C HIS A 422 -20.20 -5.14 45.64
N LYS A 423 -20.73 -5.08 44.41
CA LYS A 423 -21.69 -6.05 43.86
C LYS A 423 -20.99 -7.15 43.04
N SER A 424 -19.93 -6.83 42.29
CA SER A 424 -19.10 -7.81 41.57
C SER A 424 -18.19 -8.60 42.52
N GLY A 425 -17.72 -7.97 43.61
CA GLY A 425 -16.77 -8.59 44.53
C GLY A 425 -15.35 -8.68 43.97
N ASP A 426 -15.01 -7.79 43.03
CA ASP A 426 -13.71 -7.67 42.39
C ASP A 426 -12.58 -7.31 43.39
N ILE A 427 -11.35 -7.64 43.02
CA ILE A 427 -10.20 -7.53 43.91
C ILE A 427 -9.39 -6.28 43.55
N VAL A 428 -9.54 -5.22 44.36
CA VAL A 428 -8.70 -4.01 44.26
C VAL A 428 -7.39 -4.22 45.02
N ILE A 429 -6.26 -4.00 44.34
CA ILE A 429 -4.90 -4.17 44.86
C ILE A 429 -4.17 -2.81 44.82
N PRO A 430 -3.54 -2.36 45.92
CA PRO A 430 -2.68 -1.17 45.90
C PRO A 430 -1.45 -1.42 45.02
N LYS A 431 -1.04 -0.42 44.22
CA LYS A 431 0.11 -0.51 43.29
C LYS A 431 1.40 -1.06 43.91
N SER A 432 1.71 -0.68 45.16
CA SER A 432 2.87 -1.21 45.91
C SER A 432 2.86 -2.74 46.03
N ARG A 433 1.69 -3.34 46.27
CA ARG A 433 1.52 -4.80 46.39
C ARG A 433 1.51 -5.50 45.02
N ALA A 434 1.02 -4.83 43.98
CA ALA A 434 1.08 -5.34 42.60
C ALA A 434 2.53 -5.42 42.08
N MET A 435 3.32 -4.35 42.26
CA MET A 435 4.74 -4.34 41.86
C MET A 435 5.57 -5.37 42.65
N GLN A 436 5.22 -5.64 43.91
CA GLN A 436 5.88 -6.67 44.72
C GLN A 436 5.55 -8.11 44.24
N GLN A 437 4.38 -8.35 43.64
CA GLN A 437 4.07 -9.63 42.98
C GLN A 437 4.80 -9.77 41.63
N GLN A 438 4.85 -8.71 40.82
CA GLN A 438 5.62 -8.72 39.56
C GLN A 438 7.13 -8.95 39.78
N ARG A 439 7.71 -8.43 40.88
CA ARG A 439 9.11 -8.71 41.24
C ARG A 439 9.35 -10.20 41.58
N ARG A 440 8.39 -10.89 42.21
CA ARG A 440 8.51 -12.34 42.49
C ARG A 440 8.37 -13.20 41.24
N MET A 441 7.44 -12.87 40.35
CA MET A 441 7.32 -13.59 39.06
C MET A 441 8.57 -13.47 38.17
N ARG A 442 9.41 -12.45 38.38
CA ARG A 442 10.74 -12.31 37.73
C ARG A 442 11.88 -13.06 38.42
N THR A 443 11.69 -13.59 39.63
CA THR A 443 12.68 -14.47 40.29
C THR A 443 12.37 -15.95 40.10
N ASP A 444 11.11 -16.30 39.82
CA ASP A 444 10.66 -17.69 39.64
C ASP A 444 10.86 -18.21 38.19
N THR A 445 11.81 -17.65 37.42
CA THR A 445 12.06 -17.98 36.00
C THR A 445 13.51 -18.33 35.65
N SER A 446 14.38 -18.55 36.65
CA SER A 446 15.79 -18.92 36.44
C SER A 446 16.31 -19.91 37.49
N VAL A 447 15.95 -21.18 37.29
CA VAL A 447 16.58 -22.39 37.85
C VAL A 447 16.46 -23.41 36.69
N ASP A 448 17.47 -24.14 36.24
CA ASP A 448 18.68 -24.61 36.93
C ASP A 448 20.02 -24.08 36.36
N ASN A 449 20.98 -23.84 37.26
CA ASN A 449 22.35 -24.39 37.24
C ASN A 449 23.06 -23.96 38.54
N GLU A 450 23.87 -24.85 39.11
CA GLU A 450 24.58 -24.63 40.39
C GLU A 450 26.03 -24.17 40.16
N ASP A 451 26.67 -23.71 41.25
CA ASP A 451 28.10 -23.43 41.45
C ASP A 451 28.83 -22.41 40.54
N ASP A 452 29.12 -21.21 41.09
CA ASP A 452 30.50 -20.89 41.53
C ASP A 452 30.55 -19.56 42.34
N ASP A 453 31.32 -19.54 43.44
CA ASP A 453 31.54 -18.36 44.29
C ASP A 453 32.77 -17.54 43.82
N ALA A 454 32.59 -16.26 43.45
CA ALA A 454 33.72 -15.35 43.17
C ALA A 454 33.44 -13.86 43.45
N PHE A 455 33.69 -13.48 44.71
CA PHE A 455 34.20 -12.19 45.18
C PHE A 455 34.76 -11.20 44.11
N PHE A 456 34.21 -9.98 44.07
CA PHE A 456 35.02 -8.76 43.96
C PHE A 456 34.27 -7.54 44.51
N ASP A 457 34.75 -6.99 45.63
CA ASP A 457 34.39 -5.63 46.05
C ASP A 457 35.21 -4.63 45.24
N SER A 458 34.56 -3.63 44.64
CA SER A 458 35.21 -2.43 44.16
C SER A 458 34.29 -1.22 44.40
N GLU A 459 34.25 -0.76 45.65
CA GLU A 459 33.99 0.65 45.91
C GLU A 459 35.18 1.46 45.36
N ASP A 460 34.92 2.33 44.39
CA ASP A 460 35.67 3.56 44.15
C ASP A 460 34.81 4.47 43.25
N ASP A 461 34.89 5.79 43.47
CA ASP A 461 34.03 6.79 42.83
C ASP A 461 34.44 7.10 41.37
N ASP A 462 33.49 7.59 40.57
CA ASP A 462 33.75 8.72 39.66
C ASP A 462 32.47 9.51 39.35
N GLU A 463 32.60 10.82 39.11
CA GLU A 463 31.47 11.78 39.05
C GLU A 463 30.86 11.93 37.64
N ASP A 464 29.65 11.42 37.41
CA ASP A 464 28.87 11.77 36.19
C ASP A 464 28.21 13.16 36.34
N GLN A 465 28.70 14.13 35.58
CA GLN A 465 28.44 15.56 35.76
C GLN A 465 27.18 16.08 35.04
N ASP A 466 26.60 17.13 35.62
CA ASP A 466 25.67 18.13 35.05
C ASP A 466 24.42 17.66 34.26
N GLU A 467 23.29 17.72 34.95
CA GLU A 467 21.92 17.61 34.44
C GLU A 467 21.61 18.65 33.34
N SER A 468 21.95 18.36 32.08
CA SER A 468 21.67 19.26 30.95
C SER A 468 20.17 19.33 30.61
N THR A 469 19.43 20.22 31.28
CA THR A 469 17.97 20.35 31.19
C THR A 469 17.47 20.96 29.85
N CYS A 470 17.72 20.30 28.72
CA CYS A 470 17.21 20.71 27.41
C CYS A 470 15.67 20.79 27.41
N GLN A 471 15.10 22.00 27.35
CA GLN A 471 13.66 22.19 27.51
C GLN A 471 12.87 21.70 26.29
N GLN A 472 11.89 20.83 26.54
CA GLN A 472 11.02 20.28 25.49
C GLN A 472 10.11 21.36 24.90
N CYS A 473 10.05 21.41 23.56
CA CYS A 473 9.26 22.40 22.84
C CYS A 473 7.74 22.17 22.99
N PRO A 474 6.94 23.20 23.30
CA PRO A 474 5.49 23.09 23.35
C PRO A 474 4.91 22.76 21.96
N VAL A 475 3.78 22.06 21.94
CA VAL A 475 3.11 21.63 20.70
C VAL A 475 2.41 22.82 20.03
N VAL A 476 3.15 23.52 19.17
CA VAL A 476 2.68 24.63 18.34
C VAL A 476 2.54 24.15 16.88
N LYS A 477 1.66 24.80 16.11
CA LYS A 477 1.49 24.55 14.66
C LYS A 477 2.87 24.56 13.96
N PRO A 478 3.23 23.52 13.17
CA PRO A 478 4.55 23.41 12.58
C PRO A 478 4.83 24.55 11.59
N ASN A 479 6.07 25.00 11.60
CA ASN A 479 6.61 26.03 10.72
C ASN A 479 7.99 25.56 10.25
N PHE A 480 8.02 24.90 9.09
CA PHE A 480 9.19 24.17 8.61
C PHE A 480 10.35 25.10 8.24
N LEU A 481 11.57 24.72 8.63
CA LEU A 481 12.82 25.46 8.45
C LEU A 481 13.92 24.51 8.01
N CYS A 482 14.78 24.95 7.10
CA CYS A 482 15.98 24.21 6.73
C CYS A 482 17.16 24.65 7.60
N GLY A 483 17.86 23.69 8.22
CA GLY A 483 19.09 23.92 8.95
C GLY A 483 20.32 24.00 8.04
N SER A 484 21.43 24.53 8.58
CA SER A 484 22.74 24.57 7.92
C SER A 484 23.38 23.18 7.73
N ASP A 485 22.82 22.15 8.37
CA ASP A 485 23.12 20.73 8.17
C ASP A 485 22.30 20.09 7.02
N ASN A 486 21.49 20.89 6.32
CA ASN A 486 20.56 20.47 5.28
C ASN A 486 19.43 19.51 5.76
N ARG A 487 19.10 19.51 7.07
CA ARG A 487 17.90 18.84 7.62
C ARG A 487 16.75 19.82 7.81
N THR A 488 15.51 19.32 7.69
CA THR A 488 14.31 20.15 7.91
C THR A 488 13.78 19.99 9.34
N TYR A 489 13.62 21.09 10.05
CA TYR A 489 13.10 21.18 11.41
C TYR A 489 11.67 21.73 11.40
N SER A 490 10.82 21.26 12.31
CA SER A 490 9.40 21.66 12.38
C SER A 490 9.13 22.97 13.13
N SER A 491 10.13 23.53 13.82
CA SER A 491 10.09 24.85 14.48
C SER A 491 11.52 25.31 14.84
N PRO A 492 11.77 26.61 15.15
CA PRO A 492 13.06 27.06 15.67
C PRO A 492 13.47 26.33 16.95
N CYS A 493 12.54 26.17 17.90
CA CYS A 493 12.77 25.44 19.13
C CYS A 493 13.22 23.99 18.88
N ARG A 494 12.65 23.28 17.88
CA ARG A 494 13.08 21.91 17.55
C ARG A 494 14.50 21.84 16.98
N LEU A 495 15.01 22.93 16.41
CA LEU A 495 16.41 23.07 15.98
C LEU A 495 17.31 23.42 17.17
N GLU A 496 16.89 24.33 18.05
CA GLU A 496 17.60 24.68 19.29
C GLU A 496 17.71 23.49 20.26
N TYR A 497 16.67 22.66 20.36
CA TYR A 497 16.64 21.42 21.13
C TYR A 497 17.58 20.34 20.55
N HIS A 498 17.69 20.26 19.22
CA HIS A 498 18.63 19.37 18.53
C HIS A 498 20.08 19.82 18.73
N ASN A 499 20.34 21.13 18.68
CA ASN A 499 21.63 21.73 19.08
C ASN A 499 21.99 21.42 20.54
N CYS A 500 21.00 21.49 21.45
CA CYS A 500 21.18 21.21 22.88
C CYS A 500 21.59 19.75 23.13
N ILE A 501 20.86 18.78 22.59
CA ILE A 501 21.12 17.34 22.79
C ILE A 501 22.43 16.87 22.15
N HIS A 502 22.77 17.39 20.96
CA HIS A 502 23.93 16.90 20.21
C HIS A 502 25.17 17.79 20.31
N HIS A 503 25.14 18.84 21.14
CA HIS A 503 26.21 19.83 21.32
C HIS A 503 26.75 20.45 20.01
N ILE A 504 25.85 20.68 19.04
CA ILE A 504 26.15 21.22 17.70
C ILE A 504 25.52 22.59 17.49
N SER A 505 26.06 23.37 16.55
CA SER A 505 25.60 24.72 16.21
C SER A 505 24.96 24.76 14.82
N VAL A 506 23.82 24.09 14.66
CA VAL A 506 22.99 24.26 13.44
C VAL A 506 22.33 25.64 13.49
N HIS A 507 22.30 26.34 12.36
CA HIS A 507 21.61 27.62 12.19
C HIS A 507 20.57 27.52 11.06
N ILE A 508 19.58 28.42 11.04
CA ILE A 508 18.52 28.41 10.02
C ILE A 508 19.10 28.91 8.68
N ALA A 509 19.18 28.02 7.69
CA ALA A 509 19.62 28.33 6.32
C ALA A 509 18.50 28.97 5.48
N CYS A 510 17.26 28.48 5.59
CA CYS A 510 16.08 29.10 4.98
C CYS A 510 14.77 28.66 5.64
N LYS A 511 13.66 29.30 5.24
CA LYS A 511 12.30 28.90 5.61
C LYS A 511 11.73 27.93 4.57
N GLY A 512 11.02 26.89 5.02
CA GLY A 512 10.58 25.77 4.20
C GLY A 512 11.45 24.53 4.37
N PHE A 513 11.28 23.55 3.48
CA PHE A 513 12.04 22.30 3.46
C PHE A 513 13.41 22.49 2.80
N CYS A 514 14.39 21.69 3.22
CA CYS A 514 15.66 21.55 2.52
C CYS A 514 15.49 20.76 1.19
N PRO A 515 16.35 20.97 0.18
CA PRO A 515 17.39 22.00 0.12
C PRO A 515 16.82 23.38 -0.22
N CYS A 516 17.48 24.43 0.27
CA CYS A 516 17.06 25.82 0.05
C CYS A 516 17.09 26.21 -1.45
N LYS A 517 15.92 26.46 -2.04
CA LYS A 517 15.78 26.90 -3.43
C LYS A 517 16.33 28.32 -3.64
N GLY A 518 17.63 28.43 -3.93
CA GLY A 518 18.22 29.69 -4.41
C GLY A 518 19.69 29.94 -4.05
N LEU A 519 20.62 29.00 -4.27
CA LEU A 519 22.06 29.29 -4.14
C LEU A 519 22.99 28.48 -5.08
N SER A 520 22.45 27.85 -6.12
CA SER A 520 23.17 26.85 -6.94
C SER A 520 22.97 26.96 -8.46
N ASP A 521 22.76 28.17 -8.99
CA ASP A 521 22.47 28.35 -10.42
C ASP A 521 23.06 29.65 -11.02
N LEU A 522 24.32 29.96 -10.67
CA LEU A 522 24.99 31.20 -11.07
C LEU A 522 26.47 31.04 -11.48
N ARG A 523 26.84 29.86 -12.00
CA ARG A 523 28.13 29.61 -12.67
C ARG A 523 28.00 28.61 -13.83
N LEU A 524 27.42 29.05 -14.96
CA LEU A 524 27.76 28.62 -16.33
C LEU A 524 26.77 29.23 -17.36
N HIS A 525 26.98 30.48 -17.80
CA HIS A 525 26.60 30.95 -19.17
C HIS A 525 27.04 32.39 -19.52
N THR A 526 28.26 32.80 -19.14
CA THR A 526 28.83 34.06 -19.66
C THR A 526 29.28 33.91 -21.12
N LYS A 527 28.47 34.38 -22.08
CA LYS A 527 28.91 35.23 -23.22
C LYS A 527 27.79 35.63 -24.21
N LYS A 528 27.66 36.96 -24.40
CA LYS A 528 27.24 37.70 -25.61
C LYS A 528 25.80 37.50 -26.16
N ILE A 529 25.00 38.56 -26.08
CA ILE A 529 24.61 39.41 -27.24
C ILE A 529 24.09 40.78 -26.71
N PRO A 530 24.23 41.91 -27.44
CA PRO A 530 24.28 43.23 -26.81
C PRO A 530 22.96 44.03 -26.76
N GLN A 531 22.97 45.08 -25.94
CA GLN A 531 21.90 46.08 -25.77
C GLN A 531 21.50 46.77 -27.09
N GLN A 532 20.19 47.01 -27.29
CA GLN A 532 19.72 48.25 -27.92
C GLN A 532 18.49 48.83 -27.18
N ARG A 533 18.40 50.16 -27.31
CA ARG A 533 17.41 51.13 -26.80
C ARG A 533 15.95 50.66 -27.01
N LEU A 534 14.98 51.04 -26.19
CA LEU A 534 14.55 52.44 -25.93
C LEU A 534 14.53 52.90 -24.47
N GLN A 535 14.36 54.22 -24.28
CA GLN A 535 14.42 54.92 -23.00
C GLN A 535 13.43 56.11 -23.02
N LYS A 536 12.97 56.54 -21.83
CA LYS A 536 12.08 57.70 -21.55
C LYS A 536 10.61 57.41 -21.91
N ASN A 537 9.61 57.98 -21.24
CA ASN A 537 9.54 59.09 -20.27
C ASN A 537 9.05 58.60 -18.88
N LEU A 538 9.03 59.35 -17.76
CA LEU A 538 9.84 60.42 -17.12
C LEU A 538 8.93 61.00 -16.02
N LEU A 539 9.44 61.16 -14.78
CA LEU A 539 8.81 61.84 -13.62
C LEU A 539 7.55 61.15 -12.98
N GLY A 540 7.33 61.21 -11.66
CA GLY A 540 8.26 61.61 -10.58
C GLY A 540 7.61 62.08 -9.27
N LYS A 541 7.61 61.22 -8.22
CA LYS A 541 7.23 61.47 -6.81
C LYS A 541 5.72 61.70 -6.53
N SER A 542 5.18 61.47 -5.33
CA SER A 542 5.45 60.46 -4.27
C SER A 542 4.35 60.58 -3.18
N GLY A 543 3.75 59.48 -2.69
CA GLY A 543 2.82 59.57 -1.55
C GLY A 543 1.91 58.38 -1.22
N ARG A 544 2.35 57.56 -0.24
CA ARG A 544 1.55 56.75 0.70
C ARG A 544 0.73 55.54 0.18
N ASN A 545 1.21 54.37 0.62
CA ASN A 545 0.61 53.03 0.72
C ASN A 545 -0.83 52.79 0.22
N ARG A 546 -0.94 51.83 -0.70
CA ARG A 546 -2.00 50.81 -0.73
C ARG A 546 -1.36 49.46 -1.04
N ASP A 547 -1.93 48.38 -0.52
CA ASP A 547 -1.39 47.02 -0.68
C ASP A 547 -1.41 46.56 -2.14
N ILE A 548 -0.35 45.85 -2.55
CA ILE A 548 -0.30 45.13 -3.83
C ILE A 548 -0.28 43.64 -3.51
N THR A 549 -1.47 43.05 -3.46
CA THR A 549 -1.62 41.59 -3.35
C THR A 549 -1.21 40.94 -4.66
N LEU A 550 -0.04 40.30 -4.69
CA LEU A 550 0.36 39.43 -5.79
C LEU A 550 -0.28 38.06 -5.60
N THR A 551 -1.40 37.82 -6.28
CA THR A 551 -1.98 36.48 -6.43
C THR A 551 -1.13 35.65 -7.41
N PRO A 552 -0.54 34.52 -7.00
CA PRO A 552 0.01 33.56 -7.95
C PRO A 552 -1.09 33.05 -8.89
N ARG A 553 -0.74 32.71 -10.13
CA ARG A 553 -1.65 32.00 -11.03
C ARG A 553 -1.80 30.55 -10.55
N ASP A 554 -3.03 30.05 -10.61
CA ASP A 554 -3.36 28.68 -10.23
C ASP A 554 -2.66 27.67 -11.15
N PHE A 555 -1.89 26.76 -10.55
CA PHE A 555 -1.64 25.45 -11.15
C PHE A 555 -2.81 24.56 -10.77
N ASN A 556 -3.75 24.39 -11.69
CA ASN A 556 -4.98 23.65 -11.41
C ASN A 556 -4.72 22.14 -11.41
N TYR A 557 -5.09 21.49 -10.31
CA TYR A 557 -5.42 20.07 -10.22
C TYR A 557 -6.71 19.96 -9.38
N ASP A 558 -7.85 19.90 -10.06
CA ASP A 558 -9.20 19.99 -9.48
C ASP A 558 -9.64 18.70 -8.74
N ASN A 559 -8.94 18.32 -7.67
CA ASN A 559 -9.40 17.29 -6.73
C ASN A 559 -10.38 17.86 -5.70
N HIS A 560 -11.47 18.47 -6.19
CA HIS A 560 -12.49 19.16 -5.39
C HIS A 560 -13.53 18.22 -4.77
N HIS A 561 -13.10 17.32 -3.85
CA HIS A 561 -14.03 16.42 -3.14
C HIS A 561 -13.80 16.25 -1.63
N TYR A 562 -13.30 17.29 -0.93
CA TYR A 562 -13.11 17.26 0.52
C TYR A 562 -13.75 18.46 1.26
N GLN A 563 -14.93 18.24 1.86
CA GLN A 563 -15.45 19.14 2.91
C GLN A 563 -14.93 18.70 4.29
N TYR A 564 -14.05 19.49 4.90
CA TYR A 564 -13.66 19.31 6.29
C TYR A 564 -14.73 19.88 7.25
N LEU A 565 -15.28 19.05 8.13
CA LEU A 565 -16.18 19.48 9.21
C LEU A 565 -15.43 20.32 10.26
N LYS A 566 -15.42 21.64 10.03
CA LYS A 566 -14.73 22.61 10.89
C LYS A 566 -15.53 22.92 12.15
N TYR A 567 -15.33 22.11 13.20
CA TYR A 567 -15.92 22.33 14.53
C TYR A 567 -15.45 23.65 15.17
N SER A 568 -16.24 24.71 15.01
CA SER A 568 -16.03 25.98 15.71
C SER A 568 -16.47 25.87 17.17
N LYS A 569 -15.52 25.66 18.09
CA LYS A 569 -15.76 25.66 19.53
C LYS A 569 -16.21 27.04 20.00
N ARG A 570 -17.52 27.28 20.07
CA ARG A 570 -18.09 28.48 20.72
C ARG A 570 -17.73 28.46 22.20
N THR A 571 -16.94 29.44 22.64
CA THR A 571 -16.84 29.82 24.04
C THR A 571 -18.20 30.33 24.54
N LYS A 572 -18.51 30.01 25.79
CA LYS A 572 -19.49 30.68 26.64
C LYS A 572 -18.74 31.21 27.87
#